data_AF-A0A3T0FW02-F1
#
_entry.id   AF-A0A3T0FW02-F1
#
_cell.length_a   1.000
_cell.length_b   1.000
_cell.length_c   1.000
_cell.angle_alpha   90.00
_cell.angle_beta   90.00
_cell.angle_gamma   90.00
#
_symmetry.space_group_name_H-M   'P 1'
#
loop_
_entity.id
_entity.type
_entity.pdbx_description
1 polymer ?
#
loop_
_entity_poly.entity_id
_entity_poly.type
_entity_poly.pdbx_seq_one_letter_code
_entity_poly.pdbx_strand_id
1 'polypeptide(L)'
;MSTWLPEPRKRSGLRALTWSTRPTVSTEALVLLSSLFFALVCNQLFWRTAMATHPGSIGFAISLMALLVAVHALLLGVLVWRWNAKPLLTLLLFTTALATHYMDSYNVYLDADMLRNVLHTDHKESRELLTPGLILPLVCYFLIPAALLWRTRLRARSVGKAVLVRSGFLLVVAVVGAAGAMLSSQDISALMRNHREVRYLATPINYIVALRQNLKSESPIKRAPKQPIEHDAMATPRAPGSRPRLLLVVLGETARAQNWGLNGYARQTTPELAQAGVINFPDMHSCGTSTEVSVPCMFSPYGRRDYNEDMIRGHQSFLHVLEHAGISTLWRDNQSGCKGVCDGLDIQKLDDATIPGLCADGRCMDEILLSDLAAQVRAKPGDRVVVLHQLGSHGPSYFERYPAQFERFKPVCKTADLGSCGRQDIVNAYDNSILYTDHFLNQAIHALRGLPDYDTAMIYLSDHGESLGEKGLYLHGVPYAIAPKEQTHVPMVMWFSPEFARDRGLDEACLRHRAGQYTDQDALFPSVLGLMQVKTSAYAPERDLFAKCTGTTLR
;
A
#
# COMPACT_ATOMS: atom_id res chain seq x y z
N MET A 1 40.83 1.56 -83.25
CA MET A 1 40.84 2.90 -82.64
C MET A 1 39.61 3.03 -81.76
N SER A 2 39.81 3.63 -80.58
CA SER A 2 38.99 3.54 -79.36
C SER A 2 37.53 4.01 -79.49
N THR A 3 36.60 3.20 -78.97
CA THR A 3 35.21 3.56 -78.68
C THR A 3 35.10 4.14 -77.26
N TRP A 4 34.64 5.38 -77.14
CA TRP A 4 34.36 6.05 -75.87
C TRP A 4 32.99 5.62 -75.32
N LEU A 5 32.97 5.08 -74.10
CA LEU A 5 31.78 4.92 -73.27
C LEU A 5 31.83 5.93 -72.12
N PRO A 6 30.72 6.62 -71.78
CA PRO A 6 30.69 7.56 -70.66
C PRO A 6 30.53 6.82 -69.31
N GLU A 7 31.32 7.24 -68.31
CA GLU A 7 31.23 6.73 -66.94
C GLU A 7 29.86 7.02 -66.29
N PRO A 8 29.27 6.07 -65.54
CA PRO A 8 28.06 6.34 -64.77
C PRO A 8 28.41 7.08 -63.47
N ARG A 9 27.74 8.24 -63.28
CA ARG A 9 27.72 9.03 -62.04
C ARG A 9 27.49 8.13 -60.81
N LYS A 10 28.44 8.14 -59.87
CA LYS A 10 28.28 7.57 -58.53
C LYS A 10 27.09 8.25 -57.83
N ARG A 11 25.95 7.57 -57.78
CA ARG A 11 24.85 7.90 -56.86
C ARG A 11 25.37 7.73 -55.43
N SER A 12 25.28 8.79 -54.63
CA SER A 12 25.54 8.79 -53.19
C SER A 12 24.57 7.83 -52.50
N GLY A 13 24.99 6.59 -52.29
CA GLY A 13 24.26 5.61 -51.51
C GLY A 13 24.18 6.06 -50.05
N LEU A 14 22.96 6.12 -49.53
CA LEU A 14 22.65 6.16 -48.11
C LEU A 14 23.53 5.13 -47.37
N ARG A 15 24.41 5.61 -46.48
CA ARG A 15 25.21 4.74 -45.61
C ARG A 15 24.26 3.93 -44.74
N ALA A 16 24.10 2.65 -45.06
CA ALA A 16 23.49 1.67 -44.17
C ALA A 16 24.21 1.74 -42.81
N LEU A 17 23.45 1.85 -41.72
CA LEU A 17 23.96 1.82 -40.35
C LEU A 17 24.59 0.45 -40.08
N THR A 18 25.87 0.27 -40.40
CA THR A 18 26.60 -0.96 -40.10
C THR A 18 26.85 -1.05 -38.59
N TRP A 19 26.58 -2.22 -38.01
CA TRP A 19 26.73 -2.53 -36.57
C TRP A 19 28.17 -2.37 -36.03
N SER A 20 29.16 -2.15 -36.89
CA SER A 20 30.58 -1.97 -36.52
C SER A 20 30.92 -0.57 -36.02
N THR A 21 30.09 0.44 -36.28
CA THR A 21 30.34 1.81 -35.81
C THR A 21 29.67 2.06 -34.45
N ARG A 22 30.48 2.35 -33.43
CA ARG A 22 30.01 2.77 -32.10
C ARG A 22 29.99 4.31 -32.02
N PRO A 23 28.82 4.96 -31.87
CA PRO A 23 28.75 6.41 -31.80
C PRO A 23 29.47 6.93 -30.55
N THR A 24 30.23 8.00 -30.71
CA THR A 24 30.88 8.69 -29.59
C THR A 24 29.98 9.82 -29.11
N VAL A 25 29.56 9.77 -27.85
CA VAL A 25 28.57 10.67 -27.24
C VAL A 25 29.17 11.33 -26.00
N SER A 26 28.86 12.61 -25.75
CA SER A 26 29.26 13.26 -24.49
C SER A 26 28.31 12.87 -23.36
N THR A 27 28.75 12.95 -22.11
CA THR A 27 27.91 12.64 -20.95
C THR A 27 26.68 13.57 -20.88
N GLU A 28 26.80 14.83 -21.31
CA GLU A 28 25.69 15.78 -21.32
C GLU A 28 24.64 15.43 -22.39
N ALA A 29 25.08 15.03 -23.58
CA ALA A 29 24.18 14.56 -24.62
C ALA A 29 23.43 13.30 -24.17
N LEU A 30 24.12 12.40 -23.47
CA LEU A 30 23.49 11.20 -22.91
C LEU A 30 22.46 11.54 -21.82
N VAL A 31 22.79 12.49 -20.94
CA VAL A 31 21.85 13.01 -19.93
C VAL A 31 20.62 13.61 -20.59
N LEU A 32 20.80 14.46 -21.60
CA LEU A 32 19.68 15.10 -22.31
C LEU A 32 18.81 14.08 -23.05
N LEU A 33 19.41 13.13 -23.77
CA LEU A 33 18.68 12.06 -24.46
C LEU A 33 17.90 11.18 -23.49
N SER A 34 18.49 10.83 -22.34
CA SER A 34 17.80 10.05 -21.31
C SER A 34 16.66 10.86 -20.68
N SER A 35 16.86 12.16 -20.45
CA SER A 35 15.84 13.06 -19.90
C SER A 35 14.65 13.23 -20.84
N LEU A 36 14.91 13.34 -22.15
CA LEU A 36 13.89 13.36 -23.20
C LEU A 36 13.17 12.02 -23.27
N PHE A 37 13.89 10.90 -23.24
CA PHE A 37 13.30 9.57 -23.23
C PHE A 37 12.36 9.38 -22.04
N PHE A 38 12.81 9.68 -20.82
CA PHE A 38 11.95 9.59 -19.64
C PHE A 38 10.73 10.50 -19.78
N ALA A 39 10.93 11.79 -20.11
CA ALA A 39 9.85 12.75 -20.22
C ALA A 39 8.82 12.38 -21.29
N LEU A 40 9.24 11.92 -22.47
CA LEU A 40 8.35 11.66 -23.60
C LEU A 40 7.73 10.26 -23.59
N VAL A 41 8.51 9.25 -23.22
CA VAL A 41 8.16 7.84 -23.39
C VAL A 41 7.65 7.25 -22.10
N CYS A 42 8.34 7.46 -20.98
CA CYS A 42 8.05 6.79 -19.70
C CYS A 42 7.02 7.51 -18.81
N ASN A 43 6.56 8.70 -19.21
CA ASN A 43 5.68 9.55 -18.41
C ASN A 43 4.27 9.70 -19.03
N GLN A 44 3.74 8.67 -19.68
CA GLN A 44 2.43 8.77 -20.37
C GLN A 44 1.29 9.13 -19.41
N LEU A 45 1.20 8.47 -18.25
CA LEU A 45 0.19 8.81 -17.24
C LEU A 45 0.33 10.25 -16.73
N PHE A 46 1.56 10.73 -16.48
CA PHE A 46 1.81 12.13 -16.13
C PHE A 46 1.25 13.08 -17.20
N TRP A 47 1.49 12.81 -18.50
CA TRP A 47 0.97 13.62 -19.59
C TRP A 47 -0.55 13.60 -19.66
N ARG A 48 -1.18 12.42 -19.56
CA ARG A 48 -2.63 12.29 -19.59
C ARG A 48 -3.28 13.07 -18.46
N THR A 49 -2.78 12.93 -17.23
CA THR A 49 -3.33 13.61 -16.05
C THR A 49 -3.07 15.12 -16.10
N ALA A 50 -1.86 15.55 -16.44
CA ALA A 50 -1.54 16.98 -16.52
C ALA A 50 -2.29 17.67 -17.66
N MET A 51 -2.34 17.09 -18.86
CA MET A 51 -3.02 17.70 -20.01
C MET A 51 -4.55 17.68 -19.90
N ALA A 52 -5.13 16.80 -19.09
CA ALA A 52 -6.57 16.83 -18.78
C ALA A 52 -6.98 18.14 -18.09
N THR A 53 -6.07 18.83 -17.40
CA THR A 53 -6.35 20.13 -16.76
C THR A 53 -6.39 21.29 -17.75
N HIS A 54 -5.70 21.17 -18.89
CA HIS A 54 -5.64 22.18 -19.96
C HIS A 54 -5.73 21.52 -21.35
N PRO A 55 -6.89 20.92 -21.71
CA PRO A 55 -7.02 20.15 -22.94
C PRO A 55 -6.71 20.99 -24.19
N GLY A 56 -5.84 20.47 -25.07
CA GLY A 56 -5.49 21.11 -26.34
C GLY A 56 -4.49 22.28 -26.23
N SER A 57 -4.02 22.66 -25.04
CA SER A 57 -3.07 23.76 -24.88
C SER A 57 -1.63 23.35 -25.27
N ILE A 58 -1.23 23.68 -26.49
CA ILE A 58 0.14 23.42 -27.00
C ILE A 58 1.19 24.20 -26.19
N GLY A 59 0.87 25.46 -25.82
CA GLY A 59 1.77 26.29 -25.02
C GLY A 59 2.08 25.67 -23.66
N PHE A 60 1.05 25.19 -22.97
CA PHE A 60 1.20 24.48 -21.70
C PHE A 60 1.98 23.17 -21.87
N ALA A 61 1.71 22.40 -22.92
CA ALA A 61 2.45 21.17 -23.20
C ALA A 61 3.95 21.41 -23.43
N ILE A 62 4.31 22.44 -24.21
CA ILE A 62 5.71 22.83 -24.45
C ILE A 62 6.37 23.30 -23.15
N SER A 63 5.66 24.12 -22.37
CA SER A 63 6.11 24.62 -21.07
C SER A 63 6.39 23.47 -20.10
N LEU A 64 5.46 22.52 -19.98
CA LEU A 64 5.59 21.35 -19.12
C LEU A 64 6.69 20.39 -19.60
N MET A 65 6.88 20.25 -20.92
CA MET A 65 7.96 19.46 -21.50
C MET A 65 9.31 20.04 -21.15
N ALA A 66 9.47 21.36 -21.35
CA ALA A 66 10.70 22.07 -21.01
C ALA A 66 11.03 21.93 -19.52
N LEU A 67 10.02 22.05 -18.65
CA LEU A 67 10.18 21.87 -17.21
C LEU A 67 10.57 20.42 -16.86
N LEU A 68 9.82 19.42 -17.32
CA LEU A 68 10.06 18.02 -16.99
C LEU A 68 11.45 17.55 -17.47
N VAL A 69 11.82 17.88 -18.71
CA VAL A 69 13.15 17.60 -19.25
C VAL A 69 14.22 18.34 -18.46
N ALA A 70 13.99 19.59 -18.07
CA ALA A 70 14.97 20.34 -17.28
C ALA A 70 15.18 19.72 -15.90
N VAL A 71 14.13 19.32 -15.18
CA VAL A 71 14.27 18.67 -13.87
C VAL A 71 15.03 17.35 -14.02
N HIS A 72 14.69 16.51 -15.00
CA HIS A 72 15.45 15.29 -15.30
C HIS A 72 16.92 15.58 -15.62
N ALA A 73 17.19 16.53 -16.50
CA ALA A 73 18.54 16.84 -16.94
C ALA A 73 19.40 17.49 -15.86
N LEU A 74 18.81 18.27 -14.96
CA LEU A 74 19.48 18.80 -13.77
C LEU A 74 19.83 17.68 -12.80
N LEU A 75 18.87 16.82 -12.46
CA LEU A 75 19.08 15.69 -11.56
C LEU A 75 20.15 14.73 -12.10
N LEU A 76 19.97 14.26 -13.32
CA LEU A 76 20.92 13.37 -13.98
C LEU A 76 22.25 14.07 -14.25
N GLY A 77 22.26 15.38 -14.51
CA GLY A 77 23.49 16.12 -14.74
C GLY A 77 24.40 16.16 -13.51
N VAL A 78 23.83 16.14 -12.31
CA VAL A 78 24.58 16.04 -11.05
C VAL A 78 25.06 14.60 -10.79
N LEU A 79 24.22 13.60 -11.05
CA LEU A 79 24.48 12.20 -10.68
C LEU A 79 25.31 11.42 -11.72
N VAL A 80 25.16 11.73 -13.01
CA VAL A 80 25.72 10.96 -14.13
C VAL A 80 27.08 11.53 -14.56
N TRP A 81 28.12 10.77 -14.27
CA TRP A 81 29.52 11.02 -14.64
C TRP A 81 30.04 9.92 -15.55
N ARG A 82 31.19 10.15 -16.22
CA ARG A 82 31.72 9.19 -17.22
C ARG A 82 31.88 7.76 -16.67
N TRP A 83 32.27 7.63 -15.40
CA TRP A 83 32.59 6.36 -14.76
C TRP A 83 31.35 5.58 -14.29
N ASN A 84 30.27 6.26 -13.90
CA ASN A 84 29.02 5.62 -13.44
C ASN A 84 27.87 5.72 -14.46
N ALA A 85 28.03 6.42 -15.58
CA ALA A 85 26.91 6.71 -16.49
C ALA A 85 26.20 5.47 -16.99
N LYS A 86 26.94 4.45 -17.44
CA LYS A 86 26.35 3.20 -17.94
C LYS A 86 25.60 2.43 -16.84
N PRO A 87 26.22 2.07 -15.70
CA PRO A 87 25.51 1.33 -14.65
C PRO A 87 24.33 2.12 -14.07
N LEU A 88 24.49 3.42 -13.77
CA LEU A 88 23.43 4.23 -13.19
C LEU A 88 22.23 4.38 -14.13
N LEU A 89 22.46 4.70 -15.41
CA LEU A 89 21.36 4.83 -16.37
C LEU A 89 20.72 3.48 -16.68
N THR A 90 21.47 2.37 -16.64
CA THR A 90 20.89 1.01 -16.79
C THR A 90 19.92 0.72 -15.64
N LEU A 91 20.32 1.03 -14.40
CA LEU A 91 19.45 0.87 -13.22
C LEU A 91 18.22 1.77 -13.30
N LEU A 92 18.38 3.03 -13.71
CA LEU A 92 17.26 3.96 -13.87
C LEU A 92 16.29 3.52 -14.98
N LEU A 93 16.80 3.04 -16.12
CA LEU A 93 15.96 2.51 -17.20
C LEU A 93 15.16 1.29 -16.73
N PHE A 94 15.79 0.37 -16.00
CA PHE A 94 15.11 -0.81 -15.45
C PHE A 94 14.02 -0.42 -14.45
N THR A 95 14.38 0.37 -13.44
CA THR A 95 13.43 0.82 -12.40
C THR A 95 12.30 1.68 -12.97
N THR A 96 12.60 2.54 -13.94
CA THR A 96 11.57 3.33 -14.65
C THR A 96 10.66 2.45 -15.49
N ALA A 97 11.18 1.39 -16.15
CA ALA A 97 10.34 0.47 -16.91
C ALA A 97 9.29 -0.22 -16.02
N LEU A 98 9.70 -0.65 -14.82
CA LEU A 98 8.78 -1.22 -13.82
C LEU A 98 7.77 -0.17 -13.32
N ALA A 99 8.26 1.01 -12.93
CA ALA A 99 7.42 2.11 -12.46
C ALA A 99 6.37 2.51 -13.50
N THR A 100 6.79 2.77 -14.74
CA THR A 100 5.89 3.13 -15.85
C THR A 100 4.86 2.02 -16.11
N HIS A 101 5.26 0.76 -16.10
CA HIS A 101 4.31 -0.35 -16.30
C HIS A 101 3.22 -0.35 -15.23
N TYR A 102 3.57 -0.36 -13.94
CA TYR A 102 2.57 -0.45 -12.89
C TYR A 102 1.73 0.81 -12.77
N MET A 103 2.33 1.99 -12.97
CA MET A 103 1.60 3.24 -13.03
C MET A 103 0.58 3.26 -14.17
N ASP A 104 0.95 2.84 -15.38
CA ASP A 104 0.04 2.83 -16.52
C ASP A 104 -1.03 1.73 -16.40
N SER A 105 -0.69 0.56 -15.87
CA SER A 105 -1.61 -0.59 -15.73
C SER A 105 -2.62 -0.41 -14.59
N TYR A 106 -2.20 0.18 -13.46
CA TYR A 106 -3.00 0.25 -12.24
C TYR A 106 -3.37 1.67 -11.80
N ASN A 107 -2.90 2.70 -12.52
CA ASN A 107 -3.06 4.12 -12.16
C ASN A 107 -2.57 4.45 -10.73
N VAL A 108 -1.48 3.79 -10.30
CA VAL A 108 -0.85 4.02 -9.00
C VAL A 108 0.06 5.25 -9.00
N TYR A 109 0.21 5.86 -7.83
CA TYR A 109 1.09 7.01 -7.60
C TYR A 109 2.31 6.56 -6.81
N LEU A 110 3.52 6.93 -7.24
CA LEU A 110 4.76 6.56 -6.53
C LEU A 110 5.19 7.69 -5.59
N ASP A 111 4.57 7.75 -4.43
CA ASP A 111 4.98 8.63 -3.33
C ASP A 111 5.87 7.89 -2.31
N ALA A 112 6.12 8.53 -1.16
CA ALA A 112 6.95 7.94 -0.10
C ALA A 112 6.33 6.67 0.49
N ASP A 113 5.01 6.64 0.65
CA ASP A 113 4.29 5.53 1.25
C ASP A 113 4.25 4.33 0.28
N MET A 114 3.97 4.57 -1.00
CA MET A 114 4.04 3.53 -2.02
C MET A 114 5.45 2.94 -2.15
N LEU A 115 6.49 3.76 -2.08
CA LEU A 115 7.85 3.21 -2.07
C LEU A 115 8.11 2.38 -0.80
N ARG A 116 7.56 2.78 0.35
CA ARG A 116 7.68 1.99 1.58
C ARG A 116 6.98 0.64 1.45
N ASN A 117 5.77 0.60 0.86
CA ASN A 117 5.10 -0.65 0.53
C ASN A 117 6.01 -1.56 -0.31
N VAL A 118 6.67 -1.01 -1.35
CA VAL A 118 7.62 -1.77 -2.19
C VAL A 118 8.87 -2.23 -1.44
N LEU A 119 9.33 -1.47 -0.44
CA LEU A 119 10.52 -1.85 0.36
C LEU A 119 10.19 -2.86 1.47
N HIS A 120 8.95 -2.87 1.99
CA HIS A 120 8.51 -3.70 3.12
C HIS A 120 7.56 -4.84 2.70
N THR A 121 7.38 -5.05 1.40
CA THR A 121 6.74 -6.23 0.81
C THR A 121 7.64 -7.46 0.91
N ASP A 122 7.06 -8.66 0.79
CA ASP A 122 7.81 -9.92 0.76
C ASP A 122 7.91 -10.53 -0.65
N HIS A 123 8.60 -11.66 -0.75
CA HIS A 123 8.77 -12.38 -2.01
C HIS A 123 7.47 -12.99 -2.56
N LYS A 124 6.50 -13.33 -1.70
CA LYS A 124 5.23 -13.93 -2.12
C LYS A 124 4.31 -12.88 -2.71
N GLU A 125 4.19 -11.72 -2.08
CA GLU A 125 3.44 -10.55 -2.56
C GLU A 125 4.03 -10.03 -3.88
N SER A 126 5.32 -9.72 -3.90
CA SER A 126 5.97 -9.13 -5.08
C SER A 126 5.97 -10.05 -6.31
N ARG A 127 5.96 -11.38 -6.11
CA ARG A 127 5.89 -12.35 -7.21
C ARG A 127 4.53 -12.33 -7.91
N GLU A 128 3.43 -12.01 -7.24
CA GLU A 128 2.10 -11.92 -7.88
C GLU A 128 2.06 -10.80 -8.93
N LEU A 129 2.87 -9.75 -8.76
CA LEU A 129 2.96 -8.64 -9.72
C LEU A 129 3.76 -9.00 -10.98
N LEU A 130 4.55 -10.08 -10.97
CA LEU A 130 5.37 -10.52 -12.10
C LEU A 130 4.53 -11.32 -13.11
N THR A 131 3.86 -10.61 -14.01
CA THR A 131 3.04 -11.22 -15.07
C THR A 131 3.73 -11.18 -16.44
N PRO A 132 3.31 -12.02 -17.41
CA PRO A 132 3.78 -11.91 -18.80
C PRO A 132 3.55 -10.53 -19.44
N GLY A 133 2.57 -9.76 -18.93
CA GLY A 133 2.31 -8.38 -19.36
C GLY A 133 3.51 -7.44 -19.18
N LEU A 134 4.45 -7.79 -18.30
CA LEU A 134 5.67 -7.02 -18.05
C LEU A 134 6.73 -7.16 -19.17
N ILE A 135 6.65 -8.20 -20.01
CA ILE A 135 7.67 -8.51 -21.02
C ILE A 135 7.82 -7.37 -22.03
N LEU A 136 6.71 -6.90 -22.60
CA LEU A 136 6.75 -5.85 -23.62
C LEU A 136 7.27 -4.50 -23.05
N PRO A 137 6.78 -4.01 -21.89
CA PRO A 137 7.36 -2.85 -21.21
C PRO A 137 8.86 -2.99 -20.93
N LEU A 138 9.32 -4.14 -20.44
CA LEU A 138 10.76 -4.35 -20.19
C LEU A 138 11.57 -4.32 -21.49
N VAL A 139 11.06 -4.87 -22.58
CA VAL A 139 11.74 -4.80 -23.88
C VAL A 139 11.82 -3.36 -24.38
N CYS A 140 10.69 -2.65 -24.39
CA CYS A 140 10.57 -1.32 -24.96
C CYS A 140 11.24 -0.23 -24.11
N TYR A 141 11.04 -0.26 -22.80
CA TYR A 141 11.50 0.79 -21.89
C TYR A 141 12.86 0.52 -21.27
N PHE A 142 13.30 -0.74 -21.21
CA PHE A 142 14.58 -1.12 -20.61
C PHE A 142 15.56 -1.73 -21.60
N LEU A 143 15.27 -2.89 -22.20
CA LEU A 143 16.27 -3.66 -22.98
C LEU A 143 16.76 -2.89 -24.22
N ILE A 144 15.85 -2.33 -25.02
CA ILE A 144 16.23 -1.56 -26.22
C ILE A 144 17.05 -0.32 -25.84
N PRO A 145 16.58 0.58 -24.93
CA PRO A 145 17.38 1.73 -24.50
C PRO A 145 18.72 1.37 -23.85
N ALA A 146 18.76 0.30 -23.03
CA ALA A 146 19.99 -0.17 -22.40
C ALA A 146 21.00 -0.69 -23.44
N ALA A 147 20.55 -1.47 -24.44
CA ALA A 147 21.41 -1.93 -25.51
C ALA A 147 22.01 -0.74 -26.31
N LEU A 148 21.20 0.27 -26.60
CA LEU A 148 21.66 1.51 -27.25
C LEU A 148 22.68 2.26 -26.37
N LEU A 149 22.40 2.41 -25.07
CA LEU A 149 23.30 3.01 -24.09
C LEU A 149 24.67 2.30 -24.07
N TRP A 150 24.68 0.98 -24.01
CA TRP A 150 25.91 0.20 -23.93
C TRP A 150 26.72 0.21 -25.24
N ARG A 151 26.06 0.41 -26.38
CA ARG A 151 26.71 0.60 -27.69
C ARG A 151 27.50 1.92 -27.79
N THR A 152 27.16 2.95 -27.02
CA THR A 152 27.85 4.25 -27.08
C THR A 152 29.27 4.19 -26.49
N ARG A 153 30.18 5.00 -27.05
CA ARG A 153 31.49 5.32 -26.47
C ARG A 153 31.42 6.70 -25.83
N LEU A 154 31.73 6.80 -24.53
CA LEU A 154 31.69 8.07 -23.82
C LEU A 154 32.95 8.89 -24.12
N ARG A 155 32.76 10.14 -24.53
CA ARG A 155 33.86 11.07 -24.80
C ARG A 155 34.66 11.33 -23.52
N ALA A 156 35.97 11.07 -23.57
CA ALA A 156 36.89 11.42 -22.50
C ALA A 156 37.16 12.94 -22.48
N ARG A 157 37.15 13.54 -21.29
CA ARG A 157 37.58 14.92 -21.04
C ARG A 157 38.42 14.94 -19.77
N SER A 158 39.35 15.88 -19.66
CA SER A 158 40.00 16.18 -18.38
C SER A 158 38.96 16.64 -17.36
N VAL A 159 39.23 16.44 -16.07
CA VAL A 159 38.27 16.75 -14.99
C VAL A 159 37.83 18.21 -15.04
N GLY A 160 38.77 19.16 -15.16
CA GLY A 160 38.44 20.60 -15.25
C GLY A 160 37.55 20.95 -16.44
N LYS A 161 37.84 20.40 -17.63
CA LYS A 161 37.00 20.61 -18.82
C LYS A 161 35.63 19.94 -18.68
N ALA A 162 35.56 18.78 -18.02
CA ALA A 162 34.31 18.09 -17.75
C ALA A 162 33.42 18.90 -16.80
N VAL A 163 33.97 19.44 -15.72
CA VAL A 163 33.25 20.30 -14.78
C VAL A 163 32.76 21.58 -15.47
N LEU A 164 33.62 22.28 -16.22
CA LEU A 164 33.22 23.51 -16.93
C LEU A 164 32.07 23.27 -17.91
N VAL A 165 32.18 22.23 -18.74
CA VAL A 165 31.11 21.87 -19.69
C VAL A 165 29.85 21.45 -18.96
N ARG A 166 29.97 20.71 -17.84
CA ARG A 166 28.83 20.30 -17.02
C ARG A 166 28.12 21.50 -16.40
N SER A 167 28.85 22.45 -15.82
CA SER A 167 28.29 23.67 -15.24
C SER A 167 27.58 24.51 -16.29
N GLY A 168 28.19 24.69 -17.47
CA GLY A 168 27.54 25.38 -18.60
C GLY A 168 26.27 24.66 -19.07
N PHE A 169 26.30 23.34 -19.18
CA PHE A 169 25.12 22.53 -19.50
C PHE A 169 24.00 22.71 -18.46
N LEU A 170 24.31 22.59 -17.17
CA LEU A 170 23.33 22.75 -16.09
C LEU A 170 22.73 24.16 -16.08
N LEU A 171 23.55 25.19 -16.32
CA LEU A 171 23.07 26.57 -16.43
C LEU A 171 22.10 26.74 -17.61
N VAL A 172 22.45 26.24 -18.80
CA VAL A 172 21.58 26.30 -19.98
C VAL A 172 20.27 25.57 -19.72
N VAL A 173 20.32 24.37 -19.15
CA VAL A 173 19.12 23.59 -18.79
C VAL A 173 18.26 24.33 -17.77
N ALA A 174 18.86 24.94 -16.75
CA ALA A 174 18.13 25.73 -15.75
C ALA A 174 17.44 26.95 -16.37
N VAL A 175 18.13 27.67 -17.27
CA VAL A 175 17.55 28.82 -17.99
C VAL A 175 16.41 28.38 -18.91
N VAL A 176 16.58 27.30 -19.67
CA VAL A 176 15.52 26.76 -20.54
C VAL A 176 14.32 26.28 -19.72
N GLY A 177 14.55 25.59 -18.60
CA GLY A 177 13.48 25.17 -17.69
C GLY A 177 12.74 26.35 -17.06
N ALA A 178 13.46 27.39 -16.63
CA ALA A 178 12.87 28.60 -16.08
C ALA A 178 12.07 29.37 -17.14
N ALA A 179 12.62 29.54 -18.35
CA ALA A 179 11.90 30.17 -19.47
C ALA A 179 10.64 29.36 -19.82
N GLY A 180 10.75 28.04 -19.89
CA GLY A 180 9.63 27.11 -20.06
C GLY A 180 8.55 27.35 -19.01
N ALA A 181 8.92 27.36 -17.72
CA ALA A 181 7.98 27.60 -16.63
C ALA A 181 7.33 29.00 -16.69
N MET A 182 8.05 30.02 -17.15
CA MET A 182 7.52 31.39 -17.29
C MET A 182 6.48 31.50 -18.41
N LEU A 183 6.60 30.73 -19.50
CA LEU A 183 5.66 30.73 -20.63
C LEU A 183 4.22 30.38 -20.21
N SER A 184 4.06 29.49 -19.22
CA SER A 184 2.75 29.07 -18.70
C SER A 184 2.74 29.07 -17.16
N SER A 185 3.28 30.13 -16.56
CA SER A 185 3.49 30.21 -15.11
C SER A 185 2.21 30.10 -14.28
N GLN A 186 1.11 30.68 -14.77
CA GLN A 186 -0.20 30.59 -14.11
C GLN A 186 -0.73 29.15 -14.14
N ASP A 187 -0.71 28.51 -15.31
CA ASP A 187 -1.19 27.14 -15.51
C ASP A 187 -0.36 26.12 -14.72
N ILE A 188 0.97 26.25 -14.73
CA ILE A 188 1.87 25.41 -13.94
C ILE A 188 1.63 25.61 -12.45
N SER A 189 1.46 26.86 -12.02
CA SER A 189 1.17 27.18 -10.62
C SER A 189 -0.18 26.61 -10.19
N ALA A 190 -1.19 26.64 -11.06
CA ALA A 190 -2.50 26.05 -10.82
C ALA A 190 -2.40 24.52 -10.73
N LEU A 191 -1.69 23.86 -11.65
CA LEU A 191 -1.43 22.42 -11.61
C LEU A 191 -0.74 22.03 -10.29
N MET A 192 0.34 22.73 -9.91
CA MET A 192 1.08 22.40 -8.68
C MET A 192 0.32 22.72 -7.39
N ARG A 193 -0.67 23.62 -7.43
CA ARG A 193 -1.50 23.93 -6.24
C ARG A 193 -2.70 23.01 -6.11
N ASN A 194 -3.40 22.75 -7.20
CA ASN A 194 -4.69 22.06 -7.22
C ASN A 194 -4.55 20.55 -7.52
N HIS A 195 -3.46 20.14 -8.17
CA HIS A 195 -3.18 18.76 -8.59
C HIS A 195 -1.79 18.32 -8.12
N ARG A 196 -1.56 18.44 -6.80
CA ARG A 196 -0.26 18.14 -6.17
C ARG A 196 0.18 16.69 -6.42
N GLU A 197 -0.77 15.78 -6.62
CA GLU A 197 -0.58 14.37 -6.91
C GLU A 197 0.19 14.10 -8.21
N VAL A 198 0.12 15.00 -9.19
CA VAL A 198 0.77 14.84 -10.50
C VAL A 198 2.29 14.70 -10.37
N ARG A 199 2.90 15.27 -9.32
CA ARG A 199 4.34 15.11 -9.07
C ARG A 199 4.75 13.67 -8.75
N TYR A 200 3.84 12.86 -8.19
CA TYR A 200 4.09 11.44 -7.90
C TYR A 200 4.02 10.58 -9.16
N LEU A 201 3.64 11.16 -10.31
CA LEU A 201 3.63 10.51 -11.61
C LEU A 201 4.91 10.78 -12.43
N ALA A 202 5.78 11.71 -12.00
CA ALA A 202 6.94 12.14 -12.79
C ALA A 202 8.14 11.18 -12.59
N THR A 203 8.27 10.15 -13.42
CA THR A 203 9.37 9.16 -13.36
C THR A 203 10.62 9.64 -14.13
N PRO A 204 11.85 9.43 -13.61
CA PRO A 204 12.22 8.73 -12.38
C PRO A 204 12.26 9.60 -11.11
N ILE A 205 11.89 10.88 -11.18
CA ILE A 205 12.04 11.81 -10.05
C ILE A 205 11.21 11.38 -8.85
N ASN A 206 9.98 10.94 -9.08
CA ASN A 206 9.02 10.50 -8.06
C ASN A 206 9.65 9.50 -7.08
N TYR A 207 10.11 8.35 -7.56
CA TYR A 207 10.68 7.31 -6.70
C TYR A 207 12.07 7.66 -6.15
N ILE A 208 12.83 8.53 -6.81
CA ILE A 208 14.11 9.04 -6.26
C ILE A 208 13.84 9.96 -5.05
N VAL A 209 12.84 10.83 -5.15
CA VAL A 209 12.42 11.71 -4.04
C VAL A 209 11.85 10.87 -2.90
N ALA A 210 10.99 9.89 -3.22
CA ALA A 210 10.44 8.94 -2.25
C ALA A 210 11.55 8.15 -1.55
N LEU A 211 12.59 7.72 -2.27
CA LEU A 211 13.73 6.99 -1.69
C LEU A 211 14.51 7.86 -0.72
N ARG A 212 14.76 9.12 -1.09
CA ARG A 212 15.41 10.07 -0.18
C ARG A 212 14.58 10.31 1.08
N GLN A 213 13.26 10.36 0.97
CA GLN A 213 12.36 10.52 2.12
C GLN A 213 12.43 9.30 3.04
N ASN A 214 12.34 8.09 2.48
CA ASN A 214 12.45 6.84 3.25
C ASN A 214 13.83 6.64 3.90
N LEU A 215 14.93 6.95 3.21
CA LEU A 215 16.28 6.86 3.79
C LEU A 215 16.50 7.86 4.94
N LYS A 216 15.80 9.00 4.94
CA LYS A 216 15.81 9.94 6.07
C LYS A 216 14.98 9.43 7.24
N SER A 217 13.88 8.73 6.98
CA SER A 217 13.04 8.13 8.03
C SER A 217 13.62 6.83 8.60
N GLU A 218 14.44 6.09 7.85
CA GLU A 218 15.05 4.81 8.29
C GLU A 218 16.49 4.92 8.86
N SER A 219 16.96 6.14 9.20
CA SER A 219 18.32 6.33 9.77
C SER A 219 18.60 5.31 10.90
N PRO A 220 19.77 4.64 10.97
CA PRO A 220 20.11 3.68 12.02
C PRO A 220 19.96 4.20 13.47
N ILE A 221 19.99 5.53 13.64
CA ILE A 221 19.70 6.23 14.91
C ILE A 221 18.23 6.05 15.34
N LYS A 222 17.32 5.73 14.42
CA LYS A 222 15.89 5.45 14.63
C LYS A 222 15.55 3.97 14.87
N ARG A 223 16.54 3.04 14.91
CA ARG A 223 16.33 1.68 15.46
C ARG A 223 16.34 1.66 17.00
N ALA A 224 16.02 2.78 17.62
CA ALA A 224 15.82 2.84 19.06
C ALA A 224 14.62 1.95 19.43
N PRO A 225 14.60 1.33 20.61
CA PRO A 225 13.40 0.71 21.13
C PRO A 225 12.24 1.69 21.05
N LYS A 226 11.06 1.18 20.66
CA LYS A 226 9.84 2.00 20.62
C LYS A 226 9.60 2.63 21.98
N GLN A 227 9.30 3.92 21.98
CA GLN A 227 9.00 4.67 23.20
C GLN A 227 7.67 4.18 23.79
N PRO A 228 7.61 3.88 25.09
CA PRO A 228 6.35 3.58 25.74
C PRO A 228 5.36 4.73 25.58
N ILE A 229 4.08 4.40 25.37
CA ILE A 229 3.00 5.40 25.35
C ILE A 229 2.70 5.86 26.79
N GLU A 230 2.82 4.94 27.73
CA GLU A 230 2.45 5.11 29.12
C GLU A 230 3.39 4.33 30.04
N HIS A 231 3.32 4.63 31.35
CA HIS A 231 3.97 3.85 32.41
C HIS A 231 3.02 3.49 33.57
N ASP A 232 1.72 3.74 33.41
CA ASP A 232 0.68 3.65 34.45
C ASP A 232 -0.43 2.63 34.14
N ALA A 233 -0.33 1.84 33.07
CA ALA A 233 -1.38 0.91 32.68
C ALA A 233 -1.55 -0.25 33.64
N MET A 234 -2.78 -0.39 34.13
CA MET A 234 -3.17 -1.46 35.04
C MET A 234 -4.54 -2.01 34.65
N ALA A 235 -4.67 -3.33 34.54
CA ALA A 235 -5.97 -3.97 34.38
C ALA A 235 -6.81 -3.78 35.65
N THR A 236 -8.10 -3.50 35.48
CA THR A 236 -9.02 -3.39 36.62
C THR A 236 -9.16 -4.76 37.31
N PRO A 237 -9.04 -4.84 38.65
CA PRO A 237 -9.22 -6.09 39.37
C PRO A 237 -10.61 -6.70 39.11
N ARG A 238 -10.64 -8.01 38.92
CA ARG A 238 -11.88 -8.77 38.71
C ARG A 238 -12.28 -9.50 39.98
N ALA A 239 -13.58 -9.76 40.14
CA ALA A 239 -14.07 -10.56 41.26
C ALA A 239 -13.44 -11.97 41.21
N PRO A 240 -13.03 -12.54 42.36
CA PRO A 240 -12.50 -13.90 42.41
C PRO A 240 -13.46 -14.90 41.75
N GLY A 241 -12.92 -15.81 40.92
CA GLY A 241 -13.72 -16.79 40.18
C GLY A 241 -14.35 -16.30 38.87
N SER A 242 -14.10 -15.04 38.47
CA SER A 242 -14.51 -14.55 37.15
C SER A 242 -13.78 -15.31 36.02
N ARG A 243 -14.50 -15.60 34.92
CA ARG A 243 -13.89 -16.19 33.70
C ARG A 243 -12.99 -15.17 33.01
N PRO A 244 -11.75 -15.50 32.60
CA PRO A 244 -10.89 -14.56 31.87
C PRO A 244 -11.55 -14.02 30.58
N ARG A 245 -11.21 -12.79 30.19
CA ARG A 245 -11.64 -12.17 28.93
C ARG A 245 -10.74 -12.62 27.80
N LEU A 246 -11.32 -12.96 26.66
CA LEU A 246 -10.61 -13.22 25.43
C LEU A 246 -11.21 -12.37 24.31
N LEU A 247 -10.41 -11.44 23.81
CA LEU A 247 -10.75 -10.63 22.66
C LEU A 247 -9.96 -11.10 21.43
N LEU A 248 -10.68 -11.43 20.35
CA LEU A 248 -10.08 -11.54 19.03
C LEU A 248 -10.17 -10.20 18.32
N VAL A 249 -9.04 -9.65 17.89
CA VAL A 249 -8.98 -8.54 16.94
C VAL A 249 -8.63 -9.13 15.59
N VAL A 250 -9.63 -9.31 14.73
CA VAL A 250 -9.42 -9.77 13.37
C VAL A 250 -9.10 -8.57 12.49
N LEU A 251 -7.84 -8.45 12.09
CA LEU A 251 -7.36 -7.44 11.18
C LEU A 251 -7.53 -7.96 9.76
N GLY A 252 -8.58 -7.46 9.09
CA GLY A 252 -8.86 -7.75 7.69
C GLY A 252 -7.91 -6.99 6.77
N GLU A 253 -7.81 -7.49 5.54
CA GLU A 253 -6.95 -6.95 4.50
C GLU A 253 -7.79 -6.61 3.26
N THR A 254 -7.67 -5.37 2.78
CA THR A 254 -8.18 -4.92 1.47
C THR A 254 -9.72 -5.00 1.28
N ALA A 255 -10.49 -5.43 2.28
CA ALA A 255 -11.95 -5.49 2.21
C ALA A 255 -12.57 -4.06 2.27
N ARG A 256 -13.49 -3.76 1.35
CA ARG A 256 -14.13 -2.43 1.24
C ARG A 256 -15.62 -2.48 1.60
N ALA A 257 -16.10 -1.42 2.25
CA ALA A 257 -17.47 -1.34 2.77
C ALA A 257 -18.54 -1.45 1.68
N GLN A 258 -18.25 -0.98 0.46
CA GLN A 258 -19.18 -1.00 -0.66
C GLN A 258 -19.61 -2.42 -1.06
N ASN A 259 -18.73 -3.41 -0.90
CA ASN A 259 -18.96 -4.80 -1.29
C ASN A 259 -19.32 -5.69 -0.09
N TRP A 260 -19.60 -5.08 1.06
CA TRP A 260 -19.94 -5.77 2.30
C TRP A 260 -21.45 -5.99 2.40
N GLY A 261 -21.91 -7.25 2.45
CA GLY A 261 -23.34 -7.59 2.39
C GLY A 261 -24.16 -6.99 3.53
N LEU A 262 -23.61 -6.88 4.74
CA LEU A 262 -24.26 -6.24 5.90
C LEU A 262 -24.50 -4.74 5.70
N ASN A 263 -23.78 -4.09 4.78
CA ASN A 263 -23.98 -2.68 4.44
C ASN A 263 -25.07 -2.47 3.36
N GLY A 264 -25.79 -3.52 2.97
CA GLY A 264 -26.82 -3.45 1.95
C GLY A 264 -26.28 -3.51 0.52
N TYR A 265 -25.09 -4.08 0.31
CA TYR A 265 -24.57 -4.37 -1.02
C TYR A 265 -25.56 -5.25 -1.81
N ALA A 266 -25.64 -5.04 -3.13
CA ALA A 266 -26.61 -5.72 -3.99
C ALA A 266 -26.46 -7.24 -3.99
N ARG A 267 -25.26 -7.75 -3.70
CA ARG A 267 -25.00 -9.17 -3.48
C ARG A 267 -24.82 -9.41 -1.99
N GLN A 268 -25.46 -10.46 -1.47
CA GLN A 268 -25.19 -10.89 -0.10
C GLN A 268 -23.85 -11.63 -0.05
N THR A 269 -22.79 -10.88 0.24
CA THR A 269 -21.40 -11.36 0.39
C THR A 269 -21.04 -11.72 1.83
N THR A 270 -21.94 -11.49 2.79
CA THR A 270 -21.76 -11.83 4.21
C THR A 270 -22.95 -12.61 4.80
N PRO A 271 -23.37 -13.73 4.17
CA PRO A 271 -24.55 -14.48 4.58
C PRO A 271 -24.44 -15.15 5.96
N GLU A 272 -23.25 -15.55 6.40
CA GLU A 272 -23.05 -16.22 7.69
C GLU A 272 -23.09 -15.20 8.83
N LEU A 273 -22.41 -14.06 8.68
CA LEU A 273 -22.43 -12.98 9.68
C LEU A 273 -23.83 -12.37 9.85
N ALA A 274 -24.64 -12.30 8.79
CA ALA A 274 -26.02 -11.86 8.88
C ALA A 274 -26.88 -12.72 9.82
N GLN A 275 -26.49 -13.98 10.04
CA GLN A 275 -27.16 -14.92 10.95
C GLN A 275 -26.49 -14.98 12.34
N ALA A 276 -25.24 -14.54 12.46
CA ALA A 276 -24.46 -14.65 13.70
C ALA A 276 -24.81 -13.59 14.77
N GLY A 277 -25.67 -12.63 14.45
CA GLY A 277 -26.14 -11.59 15.38
C GLY A 277 -25.11 -10.49 15.66
N VAL A 278 -24.16 -10.30 14.75
CA VAL A 278 -23.09 -9.29 14.87
C VAL A 278 -23.64 -7.86 14.85
N ILE A 279 -22.86 -6.94 15.41
CA ILE A 279 -23.11 -5.49 15.34
C ILE A 279 -22.26 -4.95 14.18
N ASN A 280 -22.92 -4.48 13.13
CA ASN A 280 -22.29 -3.93 11.94
C ASN A 280 -22.11 -2.41 12.04
N PHE A 281 -20.94 -1.91 11.63
CA PHE A 281 -20.60 -0.48 11.60
C PHE A 281 -20.52 -0.02 10.13
N PRO A 282 -21.63 0.46 9.53
CA PRO A 282 -21.68 0.77 8.11
C PRO A 282 -20.91 2.04 7.71
N ASP A 283 -20.55 2.91 8.64
CA ASP A 283 -19.80 4.16 8.38
C ASP A 283 -18.44 4.15 9.10
N MET A 284 -17.57 3.22 8.68
CA MET A 284 -16.23 3.01 9.25
C MET A 284 -15.12 3.39 8.26
N HIS A 285 -14.18 4.23 8.67
CA HIS A 285 -13.11 4.74 7.80
C HIS A 285 -11.71 4.32 8.26
N SER A 286 -10.84 4.00 7.29
CA SER A 286 -9.46 3.65 7.54
C SER A 286 -8.58 4.87 7.80
N CYS A 287 -7.47 4.67 8.50
CA CYS A 287 -6.44 5.69 8.68
C CYS A 287 -5.56 5.87 7.44
N GLY A 288 -5.30 4.78 6.72
CA GLY A 288 -4.50 4.76 5.49
C GLY A 288 -5.21 4.10 4.33
N THR A 289 -4.52 4.02 3.20
CA THR A 289 -4.94 3.28 2.01
C THR A 289 -3.97 2.15 1.67
N SER A 290 -3.08 1.79 2.60
CA SER A 290 -2.20 0.62 2.52
C SER A 290 -1.97 0.04 3.90
N THR A 291 -1.70 -1.26 3.99
CA THR A 291 -1.36 -1.98 5.22
C THR A 291 -0.24 -1.28 5.99
N GLU A 292 0.78 -0.82 5.27
CA GLU A 292 1.95 -0.13 5.84
C GLU A 292 1.60 1.19 6.55
N VAL A 293 0.50 1.85 6.15
CA VAL A 293 0.04 3.09 6.79
C VAL A 293 -1.02 2.79 7.85
N SER A 294 -2.01 1.97 7.51
CA SER A 294 -3.19 1.71 8.35
C SER A 294 -2.86 0.92 9.61
N VAL A 295 -2.03 -0.13 9.50
CA VAL A 295 -1.75 -1.04 10.62
C VAL A 295 -1.00 -0.32 11.74
N PRO A 296 0.13 0.36 11.52
CA PRO A 296 0.76 1.16 12.58
C PRO A 296 -0.16 2.23 13.16
N CYS A 297 -0.98 2.86 12.31
CA CYS A 297 -1.83 3.97 12.71
C CYS A 297 -2.98 3.55 13.64
N MET A 298 -3.75 2.52 13.29
CA MET A 298 -4.93 2.11 14.08
C MET A 298 -4.55 1.51 15.45
N PHE A 299 -3.31 1.03 15.58
CA PHE A 299 -2.76 0.49 16.81
C PHE A 299 -2.07 1.56 17.68
N SER A 300 -2.05 2.81 17.23
CA SER A 300 -1.41 3.96 17.87
C SER A 300 -2.44 4.91 18.52
N PRO A 301 -2.09 5.63 19.61
CA PRO A 301 -3.00 6.61 20.23
C PRO A 301 -3.18 7.90 19.41
N TYR A 302 -2.33 8.13 18.41
CA TYR A 302 -2.38 9.34 17.57
C TYR A 302 -3.44 9.22 16.47
N GLY A 303 -3.53 8.04 15.85
CA GLY A 303 -4.48 7.76 14.77
C GLY A 303 -4.31 8.68 13.55
N ARG A 304 -5.36 8.75 12.74
CA ARG A 304 -5.47 9.55 11.53
C ARG A 304 -5.62 11.03 11.85
N ARG A 305 -6.38 11.37 12.89
CA ARG A 305 -6.66 12.77 13.28
C ARG A 305 -5.39 13.61 13.48
N ASP A 306 -4.37 13.00 14.09
CA ASP A 306 -3.08 13.62 14.44
C ASP A 306 -1.94 12.88 13.74
N TYR A 307 -2.17 12.44 12.49
CA TYR A 307 -1.25 11.56 11.78
C TYR A 307 0.15 12.16 11.68
N ASN A 308 1.09 11.51 12.36
CA ASN A 308 2.51 11.77 12.27
C ASN A 308 3.25 10.44 12.25
N GLU A 309 3.82 10.10 11.10
CA GLU A 309 4.47 8.81 10.85
C GLU A 309 5.60 8.51 11.87
N ASP A 310 6.46 9.50 12.14
CA ASP A 310 7.58 9.35 13.06
C ASP A 310 7.08 9.09 14.50
N MET A 311 6.00 9.76 14.91
CA MET A 311 5.38 9.53 16.22
C MET A 311 4.71 8.15 16.29
N ILE A 312 3.91 7.78 15.29
CA ILE A 312 3.20 6.50 15.23
C ILE A 312 4.18 5.32 15.26
N ARG A 313 5.25 5.37 14.48
CA ARG A 313 6.24 4.29 14.40
C ARG A 313 7.24 4.31 15.54
N GLY A 314 7.53 5.49 16.09
CA GLY A 314 8.46 5.67 17.20
C GLY A 314 7.90 5.24 18.56
N HIS A 315 6.59 5.01 18.67
CA HIS A 315 5.94 4.61 19.92
C HIS A 315 5.42 3.17 19.88
N GLN A 316 5.27 2.61 21.07
CA GLN A 316 4.63 1.32 21.28
C GLN A 316 3.16 1.36 20.83
N SER A 317 2.54 0.19 20.64
CA SER A 317 1.12 0.04 20.28
C SER A 317 0.25 -0.21 21.51
N PHE A 318 -1.08 -0.20 21.37
CA PHE A 318 -1.95 -0.61 22.48
C PHE A 318 -1.66 -2.05 22.96
N LEU A 319 -1.12 -2.93 22.11
CA LEU A 319 -0.76 -4.29 22.52
C LEU A 319 0.32 -4.28 23.62
N HIS A 320 1.26 -3.34 23.56
CA HIS A 320 2.27 -3.18 24.59
C HIS A 320 1.66 -2.66 25.90
N VAL A 321 0.70 -1.73 25.79
CA VAL A 321 -0.08 -1.22 26.93
C VAL A 321 -0.85 -2.36 27.60
N LEU A 322 -1.40 -3.30 26.81
CA LEU A 322 -2.08 -4.49 27.34
C LEU A 322 -1.10 -5.42 28.08
N GLU A 323 0.06 -5.73 27.50
CA GLU A 323 1.08 -6.54 28.20
C GLU A 323 1.53 -5.89 29.50
N HIS A 324 1.77 -4.58 29.48
CA HIS A 324 2.15 -3.83 30.67
C HIS A 324 1.07 -3.87 31.76
N ALA A 325 -0.20 -3.82 31.35
CA ALA A 325 -1.36 -3.99 32.23
C ALA A 325 -1.58 -5.43 32.72
N GLY A 326 -0.75 -6.40 32.30
CA GLY A 326 -0.86 -7.81 32.66
C GLY A 326 -1.84 -8.63 31.81
N ILE A 327 -2.22 -8.12 30.64
CA ILE A 327 -3.11 -8.79 29.68
C ILE A 327 -2.25 -9.34 28.54
N SER A 328 -2.15 -10.66 28.44
CA SER A 328 -1.29 -11.29 27.43
C SER A 328 -1.81 -11.07 26.02
N THR A 329 -0.89 -10.79 25.11
CA THR A 329 -1.16 -10.57 23.69
C THR A 329 -0.54 -11.68 22.84
N LEU A 330 -1.15 -11.96 21.69
CA LEU A 330 -0.59 -12.85 20.68
C LEU A 330 -0.95 -12.32 19.29
N TRP A 331 0.03 -12.11 18.44
CA TRP A 331 -0.17 -11.79 17.03
C TRP A 331 -0.05 -13.06 16.18
N ARG A 332 -1.10 -13.45 15.45
CA ARG A 332 -1.06 -14.54 14.48
C ARG A 332 -1.18 -13.95 13.08
N ASP A 333 -0.20 -14.21 12.25
CA ASP A 333 -0.01 -13.53 10.97
C ASP A 333 -0.09 -14.52 9.80
N ASN A 334 -0.97 -14.23 8.84
CA ASN A 334 -1.04 -14.91 7.54
C ASN A 334 -0.75 -13.91 6.40
N GLN A 335 -0.03 -12.83 6.70
CA GLN A 335 0.25 -11.72 5.80
C GLN A 335 1.76 -11.45 5.77
N SER A 336 2.20 -10.35 5.16
CA SER A 336 3.60 -9.88 5.19
C SER A 336 4.05 -9.27 6.53
N GLY A 337 3.38 -9.59 7.66
CA GLY A 337 3.76 -9.19 9.01
C GLY A 337 3.06 -7.96 9.59
N CYS A 338 3.34 -7.69 10.88
CA CYS A 338 2.65 -6.70 11.71
C CYS A 338 3.11 -5.24 11.55
N LYS A 339 3.99 -4.94 10.58
CA LYS A 339 4.51 -3.60 10.28
C LYS A 339 5.07 -2.84 11.50
N GLY A 340 5.73 -3.59 12.40
CA GLY A 340 6.35 -3.08 13.63
C GLY A 340 5.39 -2.90 14.81
N VAL A 341 4.08 -3.12 14.65
CA VAL A 341 3.09 -2.99 15.74
C VAL A 341 3.32 -3.99 16.88
N CYS A 342 3.87 -5.16 16.53
CA CYS A 342 4.11 -6.28 17.42
C CYS A 342 5.59 -6.45 17.83
N ASP A 343 6.45 -5.45 17.59
CA ASP A 343 7.88 -5.54 17.89
C ASP A 343 8.13 -5.80 19.38
N GLY A 344 8.76 -6.94 19.71
CA GLY A 344 9.00 -7.33 21.11
C GLY A 344 7.82 -8.02 21.80
N LEU A 345 6.74 -8.32 21.07
CA LEU A 345 5.58 -9.09 21.53
C LEU A 345 5.58 -10.50 20.92
N ASP A 346 4.74 -11.39 21.48
CA ASP A 346 4.59 -12.75 20.96
C ASP A 346 3.90 -12.76 19.58
N ILE A 347 4.57 -13.37 18.60
CA ILE A 347 4.09 -13.51 17.23
C ILE A 347 4.20 -14.96 16.73
N GLN A 348 3.20 -15.39 15.95
CA GLN A 348 3.19 -16.61 15.16
C GLN A 348 3.00 -16.25 13.69
N LYS A 349 4.00 -16.56 12.87
CA LYS A 349 3.91 -16.48 11.42
C LYS A 349 3.40 -17.81 10.88
N LEU A 350 2.27 -17.78 10.21
CA LEU A 350 1.54 -18.97 9.75
C LEU A 350 1.42 -19.03 8.22
N ASP A 351 1.93 -18.02 7.53
CA ASP A 351 1.92 -17.88 6.07
C ASP A 351 2.82 -18.93 5.35
N ASP A 352 3.78 -19.51 6.07
CA ASP A 352 4.66 -20.62 5.62
C ASP A 352 4.26 -21.99 6.20
N ALA A 353 3.10 -22.09 6.85
CA ALA A 353 2.63 -23.36 7.39
C ALA A 353 2.38 -24.39 6.27
N THR A 354 2.45 -25.68 6.62
CA THR A 354 2.33 -26.79 5.67
C THR A 354 1.11 -27.66 5.95
N ILE A 355 0.08 -27.10 6.57
CA ILE A 355 -1.14 -27.83 6.93
C ILE A 355 -1.90 -28.24 5.65
N PRO A 356 -2.04 -29.55 5.35
CA PRO A 356 -2.74 -30.00 4.16
C PRO A 356 -4.18 -29.50 4.10
N GLY A 357 -4.60 -29.03 2.93
CA GLY A 357 -5.96 -28.51 2.69
C GLY A 357 -6.13 -27.03 3.01
N LEU A 358 -5.31 -26.45 3.89
CA LEU A 358 -5.29 -25.00 4.17
C LEU A 358 -4.16 -24.29 3.43
N CYS A 359 -3.03 -24.97 3.22
CA CYS A 359 -1.85 -24.37 2.61
C CYS A 359 -1.44 -25.09 1.32
N ALA A 360 -1.13 -24.31 0.28
CA ALA A 360 -0.66 -24.78 -1.02
C ALA A 360 0.29 -23.74 -1.65
N ASP A 361 1.33 -24.21 -2.34
CA ASP A 361 2.27 -23.38 -3.10
C ASP A 361 2.91 -22.22 -2.31
N GLY A 362 3.12 -22.42 -1.01
CA GLY A 362 3.72 -21.42 -0.11
C GLY A 362 2.75 -20.32 0.34
N ARG A 363 1.44 -20.52 0.19
CA ARG A 363 0.39 -19.67 0.77
C ARG A 363 -0.59 -20.49 1.58
N CYS A 364 -1.24 -19.85 2.54
CA CYS A 364 -2.29 -20.45 3.36
C CYS A 364 -3.60 -19.66 3.26
N MET A 365 -4.70 -20.37 3.27
CA MET A 365 -6.04 -19.84 3.49
C MET A 365 -6.16 -19.35 4.94
N ASP A 366 -6.84 -18.22 5.16
CA ASP A 366 -6.90 -17.55 6.47
C ASP A 366 -7.39 -18.43 7.63
N GLU A 367 -8.11 -19.54 7.39
CA GLU A 367 -8.49 -20.47 8.46
C GLU A 367 -7.28 -21.06 9.21
N ILE A 368 -6.08 -20.98 8.63
CA ILE A 368 -4.82 -21.30 9.32
C ILE A 368 -4.66 -20.51 10.64
N LEU A 369 -5.17 -19.28 10.69
CA LEU A 369 -5.16 -18.39 11.85
C LEU A 369 -6.00 -18.93 13.02
N LEU A 370 -6.92 -19.88 12.77
CA LEU A 370 -7.75 -20.52 13.78
C LEU A 370 -7.19 -21.88 14.23
N SER A 371 -6.24 -22.45 13.50
CA SER A 371 -5.59 -23.72 13.85
C SER A 371 -4.99 -23.64 15.27
N ASP A 372 -5.27 -24.62 16.13
CA ASP A 372 -4.82 -24.67 17.53
C ASP A 372 -5.15 -23.44 18.40
N LEU A 373 -6.06 -22.55 17.98
CA LEU A 373 -6.34 -21.31 18.71
C LEU A 373 -6.68 -21.55 20.18
N ALA A 374 -7.54 -22.54 20.47
CA ALA A 374 -7.93 -22.93 21.83
C ALA A 374 -6.73 -23.33 22.71
N ALA A 375 -5.77 -24.07 22.16
CA ALA A 375 -4.56 -24.46 22.88
C ALA A 375 -3.66 -23.23 23.14
N GLN A 376 -3.51 -22.36 22.14
CA GLN A 376 -2.72 -21.13 22.26
C GLN A 376 -3.26 -20.20 23.35
N VAL A 377 -4.60 -20.03 23.44
CA VAL A 377 -5.20 -19.18 24.48
C VAL A 377 -5.08 -19.78 25.89
N ARG A 378 -5.23 -21.11 26.03
CA ARG A 378 -5.12 -21.77 27.33
C ARG A 378 -3.70 -21.89 27.85
N ALA A 379 -2.68 -21.78 26.99
CA ALA A 379 -1.27 -21.88 27.38
C ALA A 379 -0.76 -20.76 28.31
N LYS A 380 -1.47 -19.62 28.39
CA LYS A 380 -1.21 -18.55 29.36
C LYS A 380 -2.56 -18.14 29.96
N PRO A 381 -2.89 -18.56 31.19
CA PRO A 381 -4.18 -18.25 31.79
C PRO A 381 -4.31 -16.75 32.07
N GLY A 382 -5.54 -16.25 32.11
CA GLY A 382 -5.83 -14.84 32.33
C GLY A 382 -6.43 -14.15 31.10
N ASP A 383 -6.66 -12.85 31.25
CA ASP A 383 -7.22 -12.02 30.19
C ASP A 383 -6.24 -11.95 29.00
N ARG A 384 -6.80 -11.99 27.78
CA ARG A 384 -6.03 -12.09 26.55
C ARG A 384 -6.61 -11.29 25.40
N VAL A 385 -5.72 -10.80 24.55
CA VAL A 385 -6.05 -10.26 23.23
C VAL A 385 -5.23 -11.00 22.17
N VAL A 386 -5.92 -11.60 21.20
CA VAL A 386 -5.27 -12.27 20.07
C VAL A 386 -5.59 -11.49 18.80
N VAL A 387 -4.56 -11.04 18.08
CA VAL A 387 -4.72 -10.44 16.76
C VAL A 387 -4.62 -11.53 15.71
N LEU A 388 -5.60 -11.61 14.83
CA LEU A 388 -5.59 -12.49 13.65
C LEU A 388 -5.45 -11.61 12.41
N HIS A 389 -4.26 -11.57 11.81
CA HIS A 389 -3.97 -10.73 10.65
C HIS A 389 -4.13 -11.54 9.37
N GLN A 390 -5.20 -11.22 8.63
CA GLN A 390 -5.64 -11.94 7.44
C GLN A 390 -4.86 -11.52 6.19
N LEU A 391 -4.78 -12.44 5.23
CA LEU A 391 -4.51 -12.10 3.83
C LEU A 391 -5.77 -11.53 3.15
N GLY A 392 -6.96 -11.92 3.61
CA GLY A 392 -8.23 -11.28 3.28
C GLY A 392 -8.50 -11.19 1.77
N SER A 393 -8.76 -9.97 1.29
CA SER A 393 -9.06 -9.71 -0.13
C SER A 393 -7.88 -9.13 -0.90
N HIS A 394 -6.64 -9.39 -0.47
CA HIS A 394 -5.43 -8.83 -1.08
C HIS A 394 -5.30 -9.18 -2.57
N GLY A 395 -5.20 -8.14 -3.41
CA GLY A 395 -4.96 -8.24 -4.85
C GLY A 395 -3.48 -8.35 -5.24
N PRO A 396 -3.15 -8.46 -6.53
CA PRO A 396 -4.08 -8.56 -7.66
C PRO A 396 -4.70 -9.96 -7.83
N SER A 397 -4.16 -11.00 -7.20
CA SER A 397 -4.63 -12.38 -7.36
C SER A 397 -5.87 -12.72 -6.50
N TYR A 398 -6.95 -11.95 -6.62
CA TYR A 398 -8.18 -12.16 -5.82
C TYR A 398 -8.73 -13.60 -5.91
N PHE A 399 -8.56 -14.25 -7.06
CA PHE A 399 -9.00 -15.63 -7.31
C PHE A 399 -8.25 -16.70 -6.48
N GLU A 400 -7.14 -16.33 -5.85
CA GLU A 400 -6.37 -17.19 -4.94
C GLU A 400 -6.69 -16.91 -3.47
N ARG A 401 -7.65 -16.01 -3.17
CA ARG A 401 -8.03 -15.62 -1.81
C ARG A 401 -9.16 -16.46 -1.23
N TYR A 402 -9.63 -17.47 -1.96
CA TYR A 402 -10.72 -18.32 -1.54
C TYR A 402 -10.62 -19.72 -2.15
N PRO A 403 -11.04 -20.78 -1.45
CA PRO A 403 -11.17 -22.12 -2.00
C PRO A 403 -12.24 -22.20 -3.10
N ALA A 404 -12.13 -23.19 -3.99
CA ALA A 404 -13.03 -23.35 -5.15
C ALA A 404 -14.53 -23.37 -4.81
N GLN A 405 -14.90 -23.86 -3.61
CA GLN A 405 -16.29 -23.89 -3.13
C GLN A 405 -16.90 -22.51 -2.86
N PHE A 406 -16.06 -21.48 -2.68
CA PHE A 406 -16.48 -20.08 -2.51
C PHE A 406 -16.52 -19.31 -3.83
N GLU A 407 -16.20 -19.95 -4.97
CA GLU A 407 -16.35 -19.34 -6.30
C GLU A 407 -17.83 -19.27 -6.72
N ARG A 408 -18.63 -18.43 -6.05
CA ARG A 408 -20.07 -18.31 -6.23
C ARG A 408 -20.44 -17.37 -7.37
N PHE A 409 -19.80 -16.21 -7.42
CA PHE A 409 -20.00 -15.21 -8.47
C PHE A 409 -19.06 -15.52 -9.65
N LYS A 410 -19.63 -15.69 -10.85
CA LYS A 410 -18.91 -16.13 -12.06
C LYS A 410 -19.32 -15.31 -13.29
N PRO A 411 -18.47 -15.25 -14.33
CA PRO A 411 -17.08 -15.73 -14.39
C PRO A 411 -16.13 -14.88 -13.52
N VAL A 412 -14.90 -15.36 -13.27
CA VAL A 412 -13.91 -14.68 -12.42
C VAL A 412 -12.62 -14.40 -13.19
N CYS A 413 -11.93 -13.30 -12.84
CA CYS A 413 -10.59 -12.99 -13.35
C CYS A 413 -9.57 -13.93 -12.71
N LYS A 414 -8.98 -14.86 -13.48
CA LYS A 414 -7.98 -15.86 -13.01
C LYS A 414 -6.54 -15.47 -13.38
N THR A 415 -6.22 -14.19 -13.26
CA THR A 415 -4.90 -13.65 -13.56
C THR A 415 -4.64 -12.41 -12.69
N ALA A 416 -3.38 -12.20 -12.34
CA ALA A 416 -2.92 -11.00 -11.66
C ALA A 416 -2.86 -9.77 -12.59
N ASP A 417 -2.93 -9.97 -13.91
CA ASP A 417 -3.00 -8.88 -14.89
C ASP A 417 -4.42 -8.34 -15.00
N LEU A 418 -4.85 -7.55 -14.00
CA LEU A 418 -6.20 -7.02 -13.89
C LEU A 418 -6.62 -6.21 -15.13
N GLY A 419 -5.69 -5.56 -15.81
CA GLY A 419 -5.96 -4.79 -17.04
C GLY A 419 -6.43 -5.66 -18.21
N SER A 420 -6.17 -6.97 -18.17
CA SER A 420 -6.62 -7.93 -19.19
C SER A 420 -8.03 -8.48 -18.93
N CYS A 421 -8.61 -8.22 -17.76
CA CYS A 421 -9.91 -8.73 -17.35
C CYS A 421 -11.03 -7.71 -17.52
N GLY A 422 -12.25 -8.20 -17.77
CA GLY A 422 -13.44 -7.39 -17.62
C GLY A 422 -13.63 -6.98 -16.16
N ARG A 423 -14.03 -5.71 -15.92
CA ARG A 423 -14.22 -5.18 -14.56
C ARG A 423 -15.14 -6.06 -13.71
N GLN A 424 -16.19 -6.61 -14.31
CA GLN A 424 -17.15 -7.46 -13.61
C GLN A 424 -16.53 -8.78 -13.14
N ASP A 425 -15.58 -9.35 -13.89
CA ASP A 425 -14.92 -10.61 -13.54
C ASP A 425 -13.95 -10.42 -12.37
N ILE A 426 -13.34 -9.23 -12.27
CA ILE A 426 -12.56 -8.80 -11.11
C ILE A 426 -13.46 -8.63 -9.89
N VAL A 427 -14.58 -7.91 -10.05
CA VAL A 427 -15.58 -7.74 -8.97
C VAL A 427 -16.13 -9.09 -8.51
N ASN A 428 -16.34 -10.05 -9.42
CA ASN A 428 -16.78 -11.39 -9.07
C ASN A 428 -15.75 -12.15 -8.23
N ALA A 429 -14.47 -12.10 -8.62
CA ALA A 429 -13.39 -12.69 -7.83
C ALA A 429 -13.28 -12.03 -6.44
N TYR A 430 -13.33 -10.70 -6.39
CA TYR A 430 -13.31 -9.94 -5.14
C TYR A 430 -14.52 -10.26 -4.23
N ASP A 431 -15.73 -10.32 -4.78
CA ASP A 431 -16.92 -10.67 -3.98
C ASP A 431 -16.84 -12.10 -3.40
N ASN A 432 -16.16 -13.02 -4.08
CA ASN A 432 -15.89 -14.37 -3.58
C ASN A 432 -14.86 -14.37 -2.43
N SER A 433 -13.86 -13.47 -2.43
CA SER A 433 -12.94 -13.33 -1.28
C SER A 433 -13.63 -12.72 -0.07
N ILE A 434 -14.62 -11.84 -0.26
CA ILE A 434 -15.47 -11.35 0.83
C ILE A 434 -16.35 -12.47 1.39
N LEU A 435 -16.95 -13.32 0.55
CA LEU A 435 -17.68 -14.51 1.01
C LEU A 435 -16.82 -15.46 1.85
N TYR A 436 -15.55 -15.62 1.48
CA TYR A 436 -14.62 -16.43 2.25
C TYR A 436 -14.22 -15.75 3.57
N THR A 437 -14.07 -14.42 3.59
CA THR A 437 -13.87 -13.65 4.82
C THR A 437 -15.07 -13.76 5.77
N ASP A 438 -16.30 -13.70 5.25
CA ASP A 438 -17.53 -13.95 6.02
C ASP A 438 -17.49 -15.32 6.70
N HIS A 439 -17.12 -16.37 5.96
CA HIS A 439 -16.95 -17.71 6.49
C HIS A 439 -15.91 -17.78 7.60
N PHE A 440 -14.72 -17.24 7.36
CA PHE A 440 -13.64 -17.20 8.35
C PHE A 440 -14.08 -16.53 9.65
N LEU A 441 -14.76 -15.38 9.55
CA LEU A 441 -15.23 -14.64 10.73
C LEU A 441 -16.30 -15.41 11.49
N ASN A 442 -17.20 -16.11 10.80
CA ASN A 442 -18.15 -16.99 11.44
C ASN A 442 -17.47 -18.19 12.13
N GLN A 443 -16.44 -18.79 11.53
CA GLN A 443 -15.61 -19.82 12.17
C GLN A 443 -14.90 -19.29 13.42
N ALA A 444 -14.40 -18.05 13.39
CA ALA A 444 -13.80 -17.40 14.56
C ALA A 444 -14.82 -17.23 15.70
N ILE A 445 -16.06 -16.82 15.38
CA ILE A 445 -17.17 -16.76 16.36
C ILE A 445 -17.48 -18.16 16.91
N HIS A 446 -17.52 -19.19 16.07
CA HIS A 446 -17.73 -20.57 16.51
C HIS A 446 -16.60 -21.06 17.44
N ALA A 447 -15.34 -20.75 17.11
CA ALA A 447 -14.21 -21.06 17.97
C ALA A 447 -14.32 -20.38 19.35
N LEU A 448 -14.75 -19.10 19.38
CA LEU A 448 -14.99 -18.36 20.63
C LEU A 448 -16.14 -18.97 21.45
N ARG A 449 -17.24 -19.39 20.81
CA ARG A 449 -18.34 -20.11 21.48
C ARG A 449 -17.88 -21.45 22.08
N GLY A 450 -16.86 -22.08 21.49
CA GLY A 450 -16.24 -23.32 21.99
C GLY A 450 -15.31 -23.15 23.20
N LEU A 451 -15.18 -21.94 23.75
CA LEU A 451 -14.34 -21.61 24.90
C LEU A 451 -15.20 -21.11 26.08
N PRO A 452 -16.03 -21.99 26.69
CA PRO A 452 -16.96 -21.59 27.76
C PRO A 452 -16.25 -21.13 29.04
N ASP A 453 -14.96 -21.41 29.16
CA ASP A 453 -14.06 -20.97 30.22
C ASP A 453 -13.68 -19.48 30.12
N TYR A 454 -14.02 -18.80 29.01
CA TYR A 454 -13.72 -17.38 28.79
C TYR A 454 -14.99 -16.54 28.59
N ASP A 455 -14.92 -15.26 28.93
CA ASP A 455 -15.77 -14.22 28.34
C ASP A 455 -15.18 -13.86 26.99
N THR A 456 -15.88 -14.13 25.88
CA THR A 456 -15.31 -14.00 24.54
C THR A 456 -15.93 -12.86 23.74
N ALA A 457 -15.09 -12.17 22.96
CA ALA A 457 -15.52 -11.12 22.03
C ALA A 457 -14.66 -11.14 20.77
N MET A 458 -15.20 -10.60 19.68
CA MET A 458 -14.50 -10.40 18.42
C MET A 458 -14.75 -8.98 17.91
N ILE A 459 -13.69 -8.31 17.46
CA ILE A 459 -13.74 -7.10 16.65
C ILE A 459 -13.08 -7.43 15.31
N TYR A 460 -13.79 -7.25 14.21
CA TYR A 460 -13.24 -7.27 12.86
C TYR A 460 -13.25 -5.88 12.27
N LEU A 461 -12.17 -5.51 11.59
CA LEU A 461 -12.10 -4.32 10.75
C LEU A 461 -11.07 -4.55 9.63
N SER A 462 -11.34 -4.05 8.43
CA SER A 462 -10.32 -4.03 7.38
C SER A 462 -9.34 -2.88 7.59
N ASP A 463 -8.10 -3.09 7.17
CA ASP A 463 -7.04 -2.10 7.23
C ASP A 463 -7.24 -0.95 6.23
N HIS A 464 -7.67 -1.25 5.01
CA HIS A 464 -8.15 -0.33 3.98
C HIS A 464 -9.11 -1.06 3.03
N GLY A 465 -9.67 -0.31 2.08
CA GLY A 465 -10.47 -0.83 0.97
C GLY A 465 -9.66 -1.03 -0.31
N GLU A 466 -10.33 -1.08 -1.45
CA GLU A 466 -9.73 -1.47 -2.73
C GLU A 466 -10.42 -0.79 -3.93
N SER A 467 -9.64 -0.36 -4.93
CA SER A 467 -10.17 0.03 -6.24
C SER A 467 -10.19 -1.16 -7.20
N LEU A 468 -11.33 -1.37 -7.87
CA LEU A 468 -11.59 -2.52 -8.75
C LEU A 468 -11.81 -2.08 -10.20
N GLY A 469 -11.13 -1.01 -10.64
CA GLY A 469 -11.22 -0.44 -11.98
C GLY A 469 -12.10 0.81 -12.08
N GLU A 470 -12.68 1.30 -10.97
CA GLU A 470 -13.39 2.58 -10.97
C GLU A 470 -12.47 3.71 -11.41
N LYS A 471 -12.86 4.48 -12.44
CA LYS A 471 -12.05 5.55 -13.05
C LYS A 471 -10.66 5.08 -13.53
N GLY A 472 -10.50 3.77 -13.78
CA GLY A 472 -9.22 3.16 -14.16
C GLY A 472 -8.28 2.87 -12.99
N LEU A 473 -8.66 3.16 -11.75
CA LEU A 473 -7.86 2.84 -10.57
C LEU A 473 -8.04 1.37 -10.20
N TYR A 474 -6.93 0.69 -9.98
CA TYR A 474 -6.89 -0.68 -9.44
C TYR A 474 -6.03 -0.68 -8.18
N LEU A 475 -6.18 -1.74 -7.38
CA LEU A 475 -5.45 -1.90 -6.13
C LEU A 475 -5.72 -0.72 -5.17
N HIS A 476 -4.73 -0.46 -4.32
CA HIS A 476 -4.79 0.52 -3.25
C HIS A 476 -3.47 1.31 -3.16
N GLY A 477 -3.27 2.07 -2.08
CA GLY A 477 -2.11 2.93 -1.87
C GLY A 477 -2.20 4.27 -2.61
N VAL A 478 -3.40 4.71 -3.01
CA VAL A 478 -3.59 6.07 -3.51
C VAL A 478 -3.41 7.05 -2.36
N PRO A 479 -2.67 8.17 -2.52
CA PRO A 479 -2.44 9.11 -1.44
C PRO A 479 -3.75 9.55 -0.79
N TYR A 480 -3.87 9.39 0.53
CA TYR A 480 -5.15 9.50 1.24
C TYR A 480 -5.95 10.77 0.91
N ALA A 481 -5.27 11.91 0.74
CA ALA A 481 -5.90 13.20 0.43
C ALA A 481 -6.72 13.23 -0.88
N ILE A 482 -6.46 12.30 -1.79
CA ILE A 482 -7.15 12.14 -3.07
C ILE A 482 -7.75 10.74 -3.24
N ALA A 483 -7.67 9.90 -2.20
CA ALA A 483 -8.10 8.52 -2.29
C ALA A 483 -9.61 8.43 -2.52
N PRO A 484 -10.06 7.51 -3.39
CA PRO A 484 -11.48 7.27 -3.57
C PRO A 484 -12.06 6.60 -2.32
N LYS A 485 -13.36 6.80 -2.05
CA LYS A 485 -14.04 6.19 -0.90
C LYS A 485 -13.90 4.67 -0.88
N GLU A 486 -13.74 4.06 -2.05
CA GLU A 486 -13.54 2.63 -2.24
C GLU A 486 -12.27 2.13 -1.51
N GLN A 487 -11.26 2.98 -1.27
CA GLN A 487 -10.05 2.65 -0.52
C GLN A 487 -10.09 3.07 0.96
N THR A 488 -10.96 4.02 1.34
CA THR A 488 -10.99 4.56 2.71
C THR A 488 -12.19 4.11 3.54
N HIS A 489 -13.28 3.69 2.90
CA HIS A 489 -14.51 3.22 3.57
C HIS A 489 -14.47 1.70 3.69
N VAL A 490 -14.34 1.19 4.91
CA VAL A 490 -14.01 -0.21 5.22
C VAL A 490 -15.09 -0.88 6.09
N PRO A 491 -15.25 -2.21 6.02
CA PRO A 491 -16.18 -2.90 6.91
C PRO A 491 -15.61 -3.01 8.33
N MET A 492 -16.50 -2.96 9.31
CA MET A 492 -16.22 -3.32 10.69
C MET A 492 -17.43 -4.03 11.30
N VAL A 493 -17.19 -5.13 12.00
CA VAL A 493 -18.22 -5.85 12.77
C VAL A 493 -17.71 -6.21 14.15
N MET A 494 -18.63 -6.32 15.11
CA MET A 494 -18.34 -6.81 16.45
C MET A 494 -19.27 -7.95 16.83
N TRP A 495 -18.75 -8.87 17.63
CA TRP A 495 -19.52 -9.94 18.24
C TRP A 495 -19.11 -10.10 19.70
N PHE A 496 -20.07 -10.38 20.58
CA PHE A 496 -19.86 -10.60 22.00
C PHE A 496 -20.58 -11.87 22.44
N SER A 497 -19.94 -12.67 23.30
CA SER A 497 -20.65 -13.74 23.99
C SER A 497 -21.68 -13.11 24.96
N PRO A 498 -22.80 -13.80 25.23
CA PRO A 498 -23.79 -13.31 26.20
C PRO A 498 -23.16 -13.00 27.56
N GLU A 499 -22.19 -13.80 27.97
CA GLU A 499 -21.47 -13.61 29.21
C GLU A 499 -20.53 -12.41 29.17
N PHE A 500 -19.81 -12.20 28.06
CA PHE A 500 -18.99 -11.02 27.87
C PHE A 500 -19.84 -9.74 28.00
N ALA A 501 -20.96 -9.67 27.28
CA ALA A 501 -21.85 -8.52 27.31
C ALA A 501 -22.41 -8.27 28.72
N ARG A 502 -22.88 -9.32 29.39
CA ARG A 502 -23.41 -9.24 30.77
C ARG A 502 -22.35 -8.79 31.77
N ASP A 503 -21.19 -9.45 31.79
CA ASP A 503 -20.16 -9.23 32.81
C ASP A 503 -19.43 -7.89 32.57
N ARG A 504 -19.39 -7.40 31.32
CA ARG A 504 -18.92 -6.05 30.98
C ARG A 504 -19.95 -4.95 31.24
N GLY A 505 -21.22 -5.31 31.45
CA GLY A 505 -22.34 -4.37 31.56
C GLY A 505 -22.61 -3.62 30.26
N LEU A 506 -22.44 -4.30 29.12
CA LEU A 506 -22.61 -3.73 27.77
C LEU A 506 -24.10 -3.72 27.39
N ASP A 507 -24.64 -2.52 27.14
CA ASP A 507 -25.94 -2.35 26.51
C ASP A 507 -25.78 -2.50 24.99
N GLU A 508 -26.09 -3.69 24.49
CA GLU A 508 -26.00 -3.95 23.06
C GLU A 508 -27.03 -3.17 22.22
N ALA A 509 -28.16 -2.74 22.79
CA ALA A 509 -29.12 -1.92 22.07
C ALA A 509 -28.55 -0.50 21.86
N CYS A 510 -27.93 0.07 22.90
CA CYS A 510 -27.15 1.29 22.78
C CYS A 510 -26.02 1.13 21.75
N LEU A 511 -25.27 0.02 21.80
CA LEU A 511 -24.15 -0.20 20.89
C LEU A 511 -24.60 -0.34 19.43
N ARG A 512 -25.71 -1.03 19.16
CA ARG A 512 -26.32 -1.09 17.81
C ARG A 512 -26.74 0.29 17.31
N HIS A 513 -27.27 1.16 18.19
CA HIS A 513 -27.56 2.54 17.82
C HIS A 513 -26.28 3.35 17.53
N ARG A 514 -25.25 3.21 18.37
CA ARG A 514 -23.94 3.85 18.18
C ARG A 514 -23.25 3.40 16.89
N ALA A 515 -23.41 2.14 16.51
CA ALA A 515 -22.79 1.57 15.32
C ALA A 515 -23.28 2.21 14.01
N GLY A 516 -24.49 2.77 13.99
CA GLY A 516 -25.03 3.50 12.84
C GLY A 516 -24.46 4.92 12.65
N GLN A 517 -23.50 5.34 13.47
CA GLN A 517 -22.85 6.65 13.40
C GLN A 517 -21.40 6.51 12.90
N TYR A 518 -20.85 7.58 12.34
CA TYR A 518 -19.46 7.65 11.90
C TYR A 518 -18.48 7.07 12.94
N THR A 519 -17.54 6.27 12.44
CA THR A 519 -16.38 5.80 13.18
C THR A 519 -15.18 5.67 12.26
N ASP A 520 -14.00 5.62 12.85
CA ASP A 520 -12.75 5.40 12.14
C ASP A 520 -11.82 4.51 12.97
N GLN A 521 -10.71 4.13 12.35
CA GLN A 521 -9.67 3.31 12.99
C GLN A 521 -9.06 3.94 14.25
N ASP A 522 -9.21 5.26 14.47
CA ASP A 522 -8.74 5.93 15.70
C ASP A 522 -9.53 5.47 16.94
N ALA A 523 -10.72 4.90 16.73
CA ALA A 523 -11.52 4.35 17.80
C ALA A 523 -11.00 3.00 18.32
N LEU A 524 -10.17 2.27 17.56
CA LEU A 524 -9.70 0.93 17.94
C LEU A 524 -8.91 0.95 19.24
N PHE A 525 -7.89 1.82 19.32
CA PHE A 525 -7.01 1.95 20.48
C PHE A 525 -7.80 2.15 21.80
N PRO A 526 -8.61 3.21 21.97
CA PRO A 526 -9.36 3.43 23.20
C PRO A 526 -10.43 2.35 23.42
N SER A 527 -11.08 1.86 22.36
CA SER A 527 -12.14 0.85 22.51
C SER A 527 -11.61 -0.48 23.04
N VAL A 528 -10.44 -0.93 22.57
CA VAL A 528 -9.81 -2.16 23.10
C VAL A 528 -9.42 -1.98 24.56
N LEU A 529 -8.81 -0.85 24.95
CA LEU A 529 -8.47 -0.58 26.35
C LEU A 529 -9.72 -0.54 27.24
N GLY A 530 -10.80 0.13 26.80
CA GLY A 530 -12.07 0.21 27.53
C GLY A 530 -12.77 -1.14 27.65
N LEU A 531 -12.75 -1.96 26.60
CA LEU A 531 -13.32 -3.30 26.60
C LEU A 531 -12.56 -4.24 27.53
N MET A 532 -11.22 -4.12 27.54
CA MET A 532 -10.30 -4.85 28.42
C MET A 532 -10.10 -4.17 29.79
N GLN A 533 -10.92 -3.17 30.14
CA GLN A 533 -10.92 -2.47 31.43
C GLN A 533 -9.52 -2.07 31.94
N VAL A 534 -8.67 -1.59 31.04
CA VAL A 534 -7.34 -1.07 31.37
C VAL A 534 -7.46 0.39 31.78
N LYS A 535 -6.89 0.74 32.93
CA LYS A 535 -6.77 2.11 33.41
C LYS A 535 -5.39 2.63 33.07
N THR A 536 -5.31 3.71 32.31
CA THR A 536 -4.07 4.40 31.95
C THR A 536 -4.37 5.83 31.54
N SER A 537 -3.39 6.73 31.72
CA SER A 537 -3.38 8.08 31.17
C SER A 537 -3.52 8.13 29.63
N ALA A 538 -3.19 7.06 28.92
CA ALA A 538 -3.34 6.96 27.46
C ALA A 538 -4.78 6.68 26.98
N TYR A 539 -5.71 6.40 27.89
CA TYR A 539 -7.09 6.07 27.55
C TYR A 539 -7.91 7.33 27.19
N ALA A 540 -8.55 7.31 26.01
CA ALA A 540 -9.33 8.40 25.45
C ALA A 540 -10.85 8.06 25.43
N PRO A 541 -11.60 8.29 26.53
CA PRO A 541 -13.00 7.84 26.67
C PRO A 541 -13.96 8.43 25.64
N GLU A 542 -13.66 9.60 25.09
CA GLU A 542 -14.48 10.25 24.05
C GLU A 542 -14.42 9.55 22.69
N ARG A 543 -13.45 8.64 22.51
CA ARG A 543 -13.25 7.82 21.31
C ARG A 543 -13.52 6.33 21.53
N ASP A 544 -13.72 5.91 22.78
CA ASP A 544 -14.17 4.55 23.08
C ASP A 544 -15.63 4.36 22.60
N LEU A 545 -15.83 3.40 21.69
CA LEU A 545 -17.14 3.04 21.16
C LEU A 545 -18.10 2.50 22.22
N PHE A 546 -17.57 2.02 23.35
CA PHE A 546 -18.32 1.39 24.42
C PHE A 546 -18.62 2.34 25.59
N ALA A 547 -17.88 3.45 25.75
CA ALA A 547 -17.95 4.30 26.94
C ALA A 547 -19.36 4.76 27.32
N LYS A 548 -20.20 5.08 26.33
CA LYS A 548 -21.59 5.51 26.54
C LYS A 548 -22.60 4.36 26.60
N CYS A 549 -22.20 3.16 26.21
CA CYS A 549 -23.04 1.96 26.16
C CYS A 549 -22.65 0.94 27.23
N THR A 550 -21.83 1.32 28.21
CA THR A 550 -21.55 0.49 29.38
C THR A 550 -22.16 1.15 30.61
N GLY A 551 -22.91 0.38 31.40
CA GLY A 551 -23.58 0.89 32.59
C GLY A 551 -22.60 1.58 33.54
N THR A 552 -22.95 2.78 34.01
CA THR A 552 -22.16 3.55 34.97
C THR A 552 -22.21 2.87 36.34
N THR A 553 -21.37 1.85 36.54
CA THR A 553 -21.06 1.32 37.87
C THR A 553 -19.56 1.38 38.10
N LEU A 554 -19.01 2.58 37.98
CA LEU A 554 -17.93 3.02 38.89
C LEU A 554 -18.62 3.42 40.20
N ARG A 555 -18.85 2.45 41.09
CA ARG A 555 -19.03 2.70 42.52
C ARG A 555 -17.84 2.17 43.26
#